data_AF-A0A7C5G6B2-F1
#
_entry.id   AF-A0A7C5G6B2-F1
#
_cell.length_a   1.000
_cell.length_b   1.000
_cell.length_c   1.000
_cell.angle_alpha   90.00
_cell.angle_beta   90.00
_cell.angle_gamma   90.00
#
_symmetry.space_group_name_H-M   'P 1'
#
loop_
_entity.id
_entity.type
_entity.pdbx_description
1 polymer ?
#
loop_
_entity_poly.entity_id
_entity_poly.type
_entity_poly.pdbx_seq_one_letter_code
_entity_poly.pdbx_strand_id
1 'polypeptide(L)'
;MISPVEIKQKAERKFVDYLRSIISEENIFPLNIRSNKSVGNSLAEYKKNVDKIISESKLNKNYGYSIDFENRKTKTLGTQRFPVNIYFETEKDYIKFINKEKEANCFKIEYKNILKEFTELKEWIIKYPQKIVNNCTVWKDILKVCKYFKTNPKPNLYIRELPIKVHTKFIERNKGLIKELLDLIISEHINPNETKFEKRFNLKYSEPLVRIRILDEEISRKHFLGLSDLSIPISQFISLDFININRIYVVENEMNLLTFPE
;
A
#
# COMPACT_ATOMS: atom_id res chain seq x y z
N MET A 1 -32.10 -1.55 16.75
CA MET A 1 -31.31 -2.46 17.61
C MET A 1 -30.11 -3.00 16.85
N ILE A 2 -28.91 -3.05 17.45
CA ILE A 2 -27.69 -3.53 16.79
C ILE A 2 -27.80 -5.02 16.42
N SER A 3 -27.32 -5.43 15.23
CA SER A 3 -27.30 -6.83 14.79
C SER A 3 -25.88 -7.43 14.87
N PRO A 4 -25.71 -8.76 14.88
CA PRO A 4 -24.37 -9.37 14.82
C PRO A 4 -23.54 -8.94 13.61
N VAL A 5 -24.19 -8.72 12.47
CA VAL A 5 -23.56 -8.20 11.26
C VAL A 5 -23.02 -6.78 11.48
N GLU A 6 -23.80 -5.91 12.12
CA GLU A 6 -23.35 -4.56 12.48
C GLU A 6 -22.21 -4.59 13.50
N ILE A 7 -22.24 -5.52 14.47
CA ILE A 7 -21.14 -5.71 15.43
C ILE A 7 -19.87 -6.08 14.67
N LYS A 8 -19.95 -7.04 13.74
CA LYS A 8 -18.81 -7.45 12.90
C LYS A 8 -18.26 -6.31 12.06
N GLN A 9 -19.11 -5.57 11.35
CA GLN A 9 -18.67 -4.42 10.55
C GLN A 9 -18.01 -3.33 11.40
N LYS A 10 -18.57 -3.03 12.59
CA LYS A 10 -17.98 -2.04 13.51
C LYS A 10 -16.67 -2.54 14.12
N ALA A 11 -16.57 -3.83 14.43
CA ALA A 11 -15.35 -4.47 14.91
C ALA A 11 -14.24 -4.44 13.84
N GLU A 12 -14.56 -4.75 12.59
CA GLU A 12 -13.61 -4.71 11.46
C GLU A 12 -13.07 -3.29 11.21
N ARG A 13 -13.91 -2.25 11.34
CA ARG A 13 -13.47 -0.84 11.19
C ARG A 13 -12.44 -0.42 12.24
N LYS A 14 -12.53 -0.98 13.45
CA LYS A 14 -11.58 -0.73 14.55
C LYS A 14 -10.23 -1.45 14.38
N PHE A 15 -10.08 -2.28 13.34
CA PHE A 15 -8.86 -3.07 13.17
C PHE A 15 -7.64 -2.18 12.94
N VAL A 16 -7.78 -1.07 12.22
CA VAL A 16 -6.67 -0.11 12.01
C VAL A 16 -6.23 0.52 13.33
N ASP A 17 -7.18 0.91 14.17
CA ASP A 17 -6.90 1.50 15.49
C ASP A 17 -6.22 0.47 16.41
N TYR A 18 -6.65 -0.80 16.34
CA TYR A 18 -5.97 -1.90 17.02
C TYR A 18 -4.51 -2.07 16.56
N LEU A 19 -4.24 -2.05 15.26
CA LEU A 19 -2.86 -2.14 14.77
C LEU A 19 -2.00 -0.95 15.25
N ARG A 20 -2.58 0.25 15.36
CA ARG A 20 -1.89 1.42 15.92
C ARG A 20 -1.60 1.25 17.40
N SER A 21 -2.55 0.74 18.17
CA SER A 21 -2.37 0.54 19.62
C SER A 21 -1.24 -0.45 19.93
N ILE A 22 -0.99 -1.43 19.05
CA ILE A 22 0.16 -2.34 19.17
C ILE A 22 1.49 -1.58 19.07
N ILE A 23 1.59 -0.58 18.19
CA ILE A 23 2.83 0.21 18.01
C ILE A 23 3.04 1.15 19.20
N SER A 24 1.96 1.75 19.70
CA SER A 24 2.00 2.66 20.85
C SER A 24 2.05 1.94 22.21
N GLU A 25 2.00 0.61 22.23
CA GLU A 25 1.90 -0.22 23.43
C GLU A 25 0.69 0.11 24.32
N GLU A 26 -0.39 0.60 23.70
CA GLU A 26 -1.63 0.99 24.38
C GLU A 26 -2.58 -0.21 24.51
N ASN A 27 -3.11 -0.42 25.72
CA ASN A 27 -4.17 -1.39 25.93
C ASN A 27 -5.54 -0.77 25.62
N ILE A 28 -6.17 -1.22 24.55
CA ILE A 28 -7.51 -0.78 24.11
C ILE A 28 -8.63 -1.73 24.55
N PHE A 29 -8.31 -2.77 25.33
CA PHE A 29 -9.26 -3.74 25.84
C PHE A 29 -9.66 -3.40 27.29
N PRO A 30 -10.96 -3.44 27.64
CA PRO A 30 -12.08 -3.93 26.83
C PRO A 30 -12.49 -3.01 25.67
N LEU A 31 -12.60 -3.57 24.46
CA LEU A 31 -12.89 -2.80 23.25
C LEU A 31 -14.39 -2.67 23.05
N ASN A 32 -14.93 -1.50 23.39
CA ASN A 32 -16.36 -1.22 23.27
C ASN A 32 -16.82 -0.99 21.82
N ILE A 33 -17.91 -1.65 21.44
CA ILE A 33 -18.63 -1.49 20.17
C ILE A 33 -19.91 -0.70 20.43
N ARG A 34 -19.99 0.50 19.84
CA ARG A 34 -21.19 1.36 19.97
C ARG A 34 -22.43 0.63 19.45
N SER A 35 -23.38 0.35 20.34
CA SER A 35 -24.67 -0.24 20.03
C SER A 35 -25.74 0.82 19.78
N ASN A 36 -26.60 0.59 18.78
CA ASN A 36 -27.80 1.40 18.62
C ASN A 36 -28.84 0.92 19.64
N LYS A 37 -29.16 1.78 20.61
CA LYS A 37 -30.08 1.52 21.73
C LYS A 37 -31.57 1.61 21.34
N SER A 38 -31.89 1.85 20.06
CA SER A 38 -33.27 1.85 19.57
C SER A 38 -33.94 0.50 19.79
N VAL A 39 -35.04 0.55 20.52
CA VAL A 39 -35.92 -0.57 20.81
C VAL A 39 -36.91 -0.67 19.66
N GLY A 40 -37.00 -1.83 19.01
CA GLY A 40 -37.94 -2.05 17.90
C GLY A 40 -39.40 -1.91 18.35
N ASN A 41 -40.32 -1.86 17.38
CA ASN A 41 -41.73 -1.57 17.63
C ASN A 41 -42.51 -2.76 18.23
N SER A 42 -41.96 -3.99 18.22
CA SER A 42 -42.62 -5.19 18.73
C SER A 42 -41.74 -6.04 19.68
N LEU A 43 -42.37 -6.69 20.66
CA LEU A 43 -41.69 -7.57 21.62
C LEU A 43 -41.09 -8.82 20.97
N ALA A 44 -41.76 -9.38 19.96
CA ALA A 44 -41.31 -10.57 19.25
C ALA A 44 -40.03 -10.30 18.46
N GLU A 45 -39.97 -9.19 17.73
CA GLU A 45 -38.75 -8.78 17.02
C GLU A 45 -37.62 -8.44 17.99
N TYR A 46 -37.94 -7.80 19.11
CA TYR A 46 -36.95 -7.50 20.14
C TYR A 46 -36.30 -8.78 20.67
N LYS A 47 -37.10 -9.76 21.13
CA LYS A 47 -36.59 -11.05 21.63
C LYS A 47 -35.75 -11.78 20.58
N LYS A 48 -36.27 -11.90 19.36
CA LYS A 48 -35.55 -12.55 18.24
C LYS A 48 -34.19 -11.91 17.98
N ASN A 49 -34.10 -10.58 18.04
CA ASN A 49 -32.84 -9.87 17.86
C ASN A 49 -31.88 -10.07 19.04
N VAL A 50 -32.37 -10.07 20.28
CA VAL A 50 -31.54 -10.31 21.48
C VAL A 50 -30.97 -11.73 21.44
N ASP A 51 -31.81 -12.72 21.15
CA ASP A 51 -31.41 -14.13 21.06
C ASP A 51 -30.34 -14.34 19.99
N LYS A 52 -30.45 -13.64 18.85
CA LYS A 52 -29.44 -13.69 17.78
C LYS A 52 -28.10 -13.11 18.21
N ILE A 53 -28.09 -12.03 18.99
CA ILE A 53 -26.84 -11.44 19.50
C ILE A 53 -26.23 -12.34 20.58
N ILE A 54 -27.04 -12.94 21.45
CA ILE A 54 -26.56 -13.86 22.47
C ILE A 54 -26.00 -15.14 21.84
N SER A 55 -26.68 -15.74 20.85
CA SER A 55 -26.24 -16.96 20.18
C SER A 55 -24.88 -16.79 19.46
N GLU A 56 -24.56 -15.57 19.03
CA GLU A 56 -23.28 -15.24 18.42
C GLU A 56 -22.24 -14.66 19.38
N SER A 57 -22.57 -14.52 20.68
CA SER A 57 -21.67 -13.98 21.70
C SER A 57 -20.67 -15.01 22.24
N LYS A 58 -19.69 -14.51 23.01
CA LYS A 58 -18.69 -15.33 23.70
C LYS A 58 -19.29 -16.41 24.58
N LEU A 59 -20.46 -16.18 25.18
CA LEU A 59 -21.15 -17.15 26.04
C LEU A 59 -21.47 -18.47 25.31
N ASN A 60 -21.75 -18.42 24.01
CA ASN A 60 -22.13 -19.61 23.23
C ASN A 60 -21.02 -20.08 22.28
N LYS A 61 -20.14 -19.19 21.83
CA LYS A 61 -19.06 -19.52 20.88
C LYS A 61 -17.69 -19.73 21.53
N ASN A 62 -17.54 -19.49 22.85
CA ASN A 62 -16.27 -19.49 23.59
C ASN A 62 -15.24 -18.41 23.13
N TYR A 63 -15.61 -17.56 22.18
CA TYR A 63 -14.81 -16.42 21.71
C TYR A 63 -15.73 -15.31 21.18
N GLY A 64 -15.22 -14.09 21.11
CA GLY A 64 -15.92 -12.94 20.54
C GLY A 64 -16.42 -11.95 21.59
N TYR A 65 -17.53 -11.27 21.31
CA TYR A 65 -17.98 -10.18 22.16
C TYR A 65 -18.77 -10.66 23.39
N SER A 66 -18.64 -9.91 24.47
CA SER A 66 -19.45 -9.99 25.69
C SER A 66 -20.51 -8.89 25.68
N ILE A 67 -21.59 -9.10 26.45
CA ILE A 67 -22.75 -8.20 26.48
C ILE A 67 -23.12 -7.93 27.94
N ASP A 68 -23.17 -6.65 28.30
CA ASP A 68 -23.76 -6.24 29.58
C ASP A 68 -25.24 -5.93 29.41
N PHE A 69 -26.07 -6.45 30.32
CA PHE A 69 -27.52 -6.25 30.30
C PHE A 69 -27.99 -5.40 31.47
N GLU A 70 -28.99 -4.54 31.22
CA GLU A 70 -29.67 -3.76 32.24
C GLU A 70 -31.19 -3.99 32.16
N ASN A 71 -31.85 -4.11 33.30
CA ASN A 71 -33.30 -4.21 33.36
C ASN A 71 -33.90 -2.81 33.19
N ARG A 72 -34.73 -2.60 32.16
CA ARG A 72 -35.47 -1.35 31.99
C ARG A 72 -36.95 -1.62 31.78
N LYS A 73 -37.78 -0.74 32.34
CA LYS A 73 -39.22 -0.73 32.12
C LYS A 73 -39.53 0.22 30.98
N THR A 74 -40.21 -0.26 29.95
CA THR A 74 -40.67 0.55 28.80
C THR A 74 -42.19 0.55 28.74
N LYS A 75 -42.77 1.63 28.20
CA LYS A 75 -44.24 1.76 28.07
C LYS A 75 -44.83 0.68 27.15
N THR A 76 -44.07 0.21 26.16
CA THR A 76 -44.51 -0.72 25.11
C THR A 76 -44.15 -2.18 25.36
N LEU A 77 -43.03 -2.48 26.06
CA LEU A 77 -42.54 -3.86 26.23
C LEU A 77 -42.50 -4.36 27.68
N GLY A 78 -42.94 -3.52 28.63
CA GLY A 78 -42.82 -3.83 30.06
C GLY A 78 -41.36 -3.85 30.53
N THR A 79 -41.07 -4.62 31.57
CA THR A 79 -39.71 -4.81 32.09
C THR A 79 -38.97 -5.85 31.25
N GLN A 80 -37.90 -5.45 30.57
CA GLN A 80 -37.05 -6.33 29.76
C GLN A 80 -35.57 -6.11 30.08
N ARG A 81 -34.73 -7.13 29.84
CA ARG A 81 -33.26 -6.99 29.83
C ARG A 81 -32.82 -6.38 28.50
N PHE A 82 -32.13 -5.25 28.56
CA PHE A 82 -31.59 -4.53 27.40
C PHE A 82 -30.08 -4.64 27.33
N PRO A 83 -29.49 -4.95 26.17
CA PRO A 83 -28.04 -4.91 25.99
C PRO A 83 -27.57 -3.44 26.02
N VAL A 84 -26.80 -3.08 27.04
CA VAL A 84 -26.30 -1.71 27.23
C VAL A 84 -24.92 -1.54 26.66
N ASN A 85 -24.06 -2.55 26.82
CA ASN A 85 -22.69 -2.53 26.34
C ASN A 85 -22.36 -3.82 25.59
N ILE A 86 -21.62 -3.69 24.49
CA ILE A 86 -21.09 -4.81 23.72
C ILE A 86 -19.60 -4.55 23.55
N TYR A 87 -18.76 -5.47 24.00
CA TYR A 87 -17.32 -5.27 24.04
C TYR A 87 -16.56 -6.57 23.82
N PHE A 88 -15.31 -6.44 23.44
CA PHE A 88 -14.37 -7.57 23.46
C PHE A 88 -13.50 -7.46 24.71
N GLU A 89 -13.48 -8.50 25.53
CA GLU A 89 -12.67 -8.55 26.75
C GLU A 89 -11.17 -8.63 26.45
N THR A 90 -10.80 -9.41 25.44
CA THR A 90 -9.40 -9.70 25.13
C THR A 90 -9.10 -9.49 23.65
N GLU A 91 -7.82 -9.28 23.35
CA GLU A 91 -7.31 -9.24 21.97
C GLU A 91 -7.66 -10.52 21.21
N LYS A 92 -7.48 -11.67 21.84
CA LYS A 92 -7.74 -12.99 21.25
C LYS A 92 -9.20 -13.12 20.81
N ASP A 93 -10.12 -12.68 21.65
CA ASP A 93 -11.56 -12.70 21.34
C ASP A 93 -11.89 -11.82 20.13
N TYR A 94 -11.34 -10.61 20.10
CA TYR A 94 -11.56 -9.64 19.04
C TYR A 94 -11.02 -10.12 17.70
N ILE A 95 -9.75 -10.51 17.64
CA ILE A 95 -9.06 -10.88 16.41
C ILE A 95 -9.62 -12.16 15.80
N LYS A 96 -9.96 -13.13 16.66
CA LYS A 96 -10.65 -14.35 16.24
C LYS A 96 -12.05 -14.06 15.71
N PHE A 97 -12.80 -13.15 16.32
CA PHE A 97 -14.14 -12.78 15.86
C PHE A 97 -14.15 -12.11 14.48
N ILE A 98 -13.18 -11.25 14.18
CA ILE A 98 -13.05 -10.62 12.86
C ILE A 98 -12.29 -11.49 11.84
N ASN A 99 -11.86 -12.70 12.22
CA ASN A 99 -11.07 -13.62 11.41
C ASN A 99 -9.74 -13.03 10.89
N LYS A 100 -9.02 -12.24 11.71
CA LYS A 100 -7.76 -11.57 11.31
C LYS A 100 -6.52 -12.03 12.10
N GLU A 101 -6.52 -13.27 12.58
CA GLU A 101 -5.42 -13.82 13.41
C GLU A 101 -4.09 -13.83 12.65
N LYS A 102 -4.10 -14.21 11.36
CA LYS A 102 -2.89 -14.27 10.54
C LYS A 102 -2.32 -12.88 10.29
N GLU A 103 -3.19 -11.92 9.97
CA GLU A 103 -2.86 -10.53 9.70
C GLU A 103 -2.28 -9.84 10.93
N ALA A 104 -2.92 -10.03 12.09
CA ALA A 104 -2.43 -9.47 13.35
C ALA A 104 -1.07 -10.05 13.75
N ASN A 105 -0.89 -11.36 13.63
CA ASN A 105 0.39 -12.02 13.93
C ASN A 105 1.49 -11.57 12.98
N CYS A 106 1.21 -11.53 11.68
CA CYS A 106 2.16 -11.00 10.70
C CYS A 106 2.54 -9.56 11.03
N PHE A 107 1.55 -8.68 11.26
CA PHE A 107 1.82 -7.29 11.61
C PHE A 107 2.78 -7.19 12.80
N LYS A 108 2.49 -7.91 13.89
CA LYS A 108 3.31 -7.96 15.11
C LYS A 108 4.77 -8.33 14.87
N ILE A 109 5.03 -9.19 13.90
CA ILE A 109 6.38 -9.60 13.50
C ILE A 109 7.02 -8.51 12.65
N GLU A 110 6.32 -8.10 11.58
CA GLU A 110 6.91 -7.22 10.56
C GLU A 110 7.15 -5.80 11.07
N TYR A 111 6.26 -5.20 11.87
CA TYR A 111 6.49 -3.84 12.38
C TYR A 111 7.74 -3.77 13.25
N LYS A 112 8.01 -4.82 14.05
CA LYS A 112 9.22 -4.92 14.88
C LYS A 112 10.48 -5.07 14.03
N ASN A 113 10.41 -5.90 12.98
CA ASN A 113 11.52 -6.07 12.04
C ASN A 113 11.85 -4.75 11.32
N ILE A 114 10.82 -4.04 10.84
CA ILE A 114 10.97 -2.75 10.17
C ILE A 114 11.62 -1.73 11.13
N LEU A 115 11.08 -1.56 12.35
CA LEU A 115 11.62 -0.61 13.32
C LEU A 115 13.03 -0.94 13.80
N LYS A 116 13.37 -2.23 13.88
CA LYS A 116 14.73 -2.68 14.23
C LYS A 116 15.75 -2.27 13.18
N GLU A 117 15.40 -2.29 11.90
CA GLU A 117 16.31 -1.90 10.81
C GLU A 117 16.25 -0.40 10.48
N PHE A 118 15.08 0.22 10.61
CA PHE A 118 14.78 1.59 10.19
C PHE A 118 13.90 2.30 11.21
N THR A 119 14.53 2.83 12.26
CA THR A 119 13.84 3.58 13.33
C THR A 119 13.09 4.81 12.82
N GLU A 120 13.59 5.43 11.74
CA GLU A 120 12.99 6.59 11.05
C GLU A 120 11.61 6.32 10.45
N LEU A 121 11.22 5.04 10.29
CA LEU A 121 9.92 4.67 9.74
C LEU A 121 8.78 4.63 10.78
N LYS A 122 9.05 4.93 12.05
CA LYS A 122 8.05 4.83 13.14
C LYS A 122 6.74 5.56 12.83
N GLU A 123 6.83 6.84 12.46
CA GLU A 123 5.65 7.65 12.12
C GLU A 123 4.89 7.11 10.90
N TRP A 124 5.61 6.57 9.92
CA TRP A 124 5.00 5.98 8.73
C TRP A 124 4.21 4.71 9.07
N ILE A 125 4.74 3.85 9.95
CA ILE A 125 4.08 2.62 10.40
C ILE A 125 2.79 2.95 11.17
N ILE A 126 2.80 3.97 12.04
CA ILE A 126 1.61 4.45 12.77
C ILE A 126 0.55 5.00 11.79
N LYS A 127 1.00 5.74 10.78
CA LYS A 127 0.11 6.33 9.78
C LYS A 127 -0.51 5.28 8.86
N TYR A 128 0.26 4.28 8.42
CA TYR A 128 -0.13 3.30 7.40
C TYR A 128 0.00 1.82 7.81
N PRO A 129 -0.56 1.39 8.95
CA PRO A 129 -0.37 0.02 9.45
C PRO A 129 -0.97 -1.05 8.52
N GLN A 130 -2.02 -0.72 7.76
CA GLN A 130 -2.61 -1.62 6.77
C GLN A 130 -1.64 -1.97 5.63
N LYS A 131 -0.72 -1.08 5.25
CA LYS A 131 0.28 -1.39 4.22
C LYS A 131 1.23 -2.49 4.68
N ILE A 132 1.47 -2.62 5.99
CA ILE A 132 2.27 -3.71 6.56
C ILE A 132 1.52 -5.03 6.40
N VAL A 133 0.26 -5.07 6.83
CA VAL A 133 -0.60 -6.26 6.70
C VAL A 133 -0.74 -6.72 5.24
N ASN A 134 -0.97 -5.79 4.32
CA ASN A 134 -1.18 -6.13 2.91
C ASN A 134 0.07 -6.68 2.22
N ASN A 135 1.26 -6.46 2.79
CA ASN A 135 2.55 -6.84 2.20
C ASN A 135 3.32 -7.86 3.05
N CYS A 136 2.62 -8.58 3.93
CA CYS A 136 3.17 -9.57 4.87
C CYS A 136 4.24 -10.51 4.29
N THR A 137 4.04 -11.02 3.08
CA THR A 137 4.90 -12.04 2.49
C THR A 137 6.16 -11.48 1.83
N VAL A 138 6.25 -10.16 1.65
CA VAL A 138 7.28 -9.51 0.83
C VAL A 138 8.22 -8.58 1.62
N TRP A 139 7.95 -8.35 2.90
CA TRP A 139 8.73 -7.42 3.74
C TRP A 139 10.21 -7.75 3.81
N LYS A 140 10.58 -9.03 3.89
CA LYS A 140 11.99 -9.46 3.87
C LYS A 140 12.76 -8.92 2.66
N ASP A 141 12.15 -8.92 1.48
CA ASP A 141 12.79 -8.44 0.26
C ASP A 141 12.69 -6.92 0.12
N ILE A 142 11.61 -6.28 0.61
CA ILE A 142 11.51 -4.82 0.71
C ILE A 142 12.64 -4.26 1.58
N LEU A 143 12.86 -4.85 2.76
CA LEU A 143 13.88 -4.39 3.71
C LEU A 143 15.29 -4.56 3.15
N LYS A 144 15.59 -5.63 2.41
CA LYS A 144 16.87 -5.78 1.68
C LYS A 144 17.11 -4.64 0.70
N VAL A 145 16.09 -4.24 -0.05
CA VAL A 145 16.19 -3.13 -1.01
C VAL A 145 16.43 -1.82 -0.26
N CYS A 146 15.62 -1.54 0.76
CA CYS A 146 15.76 -0.34 1.60
C CYS A 146 17.16 -0.26 2.24
N LYS A 147 17.69 -1.38 2.72
CA LYS A 147 19.01 -1.49 3.34
C LYS A 147 20.12 -1.16 2.34
N TYR A 148 20.02 -1.68 1.11
CA TYR A 148 20.99 -1.36 0.07
C TYR A 148 21.05 0.15 -0.21
N PHE A 149 19.90 0.80 -0.38
CA PHE A 149 19.83 2.24 -0.65
C PHE A 149 20.30 3.08 0.54
N LYS A 150 20.04 2.65 1.78
CA LYS A 150 20.56 3.33 2.97
C LYS A 150 22.09 3.37 2.99
N THR A 151 22.74 2.29 2.54
CA THR A 151 24.21 2.24 2.42
C THR A 151 24.75 2.88 1.14
N ASN A 152 23.99 2.81 0.04
CA ASN A 152 24.37 3.32 -1.29
C ASN A 152 23.26 4.23 -1.84
N PRO A 153 23.11 5.45 -1.32
CA PRO A 153 21.97 6.31 -1.65
C PRO A 153 22.02 6.90 -3.07
N LYS A 154 23.20 6.85 -3.72
CA LYS A 154 23.43 7.33 -5.09
C LYS A 154 24.06 6.22 -5.95
N PRO A 155 23.35 5.13 -6.24
CA PRO A 155 23.94 3.95 -6.87
C PRO A 155 24.41 4.22 -8.31
N ASN A 156 23.71 5.06 -9.09
CA ASN A 156 23.96 5.29 -10.50
C ASN A 156 24.02 3.98 -11.34
N LEU A 157 23.13 3.05 -11.01
CA LEU A 157 22.99 1.73 -11.64
C LEU A 157 21.56 1.56 -12.16
N TYR A 158 21.37 0.74 -13.18
CA TYR A 158 20.04 0.26 -13.54
C TYR A 158 19.52 -0.68 -12.44
N ILE A 159 18.20 -0.78 -12.28
CA ILE A 159 17.58 -1.65 -11.25
C ILE A 159 18.06 -3.11 -11.37
N ARG A 160 18.39 -3.58 -12.58
CA ARG A 160 18.92 -4.93 -12.83
C ARG A 160 20.37 -5.13 -12.39
N GLU A 161 21.15 -4.05 -12.30
CA GLU A 161 22.56 -4.09 -11.91
C GLU A 161 22.73 -4.00 -10.38
N LEU A 162 21.66 -3.73 -9.64
CA LEU A 162 21.72 -3.60 -8.19
C LEU A 162 22.23 -4.91 -7.55
N PRO A 163 23.30 -4.87 -6.73
CA PRO A 163 23.90 -6.05 -6.10
C PRO A 163 23.07 -6.49 -4.88
N ILE A 164 21.79 -6.74 -5.10
CA ILE A 164 20.80 -7.13 -4.08
C ILE A 164 20.30 -8.52 -4.43
N LYS A 165 20.19 -9.41 -3.43
CA LYS A 165 19.60 -10.74 -3.57
C LYS A 165 18.06 -10.67 -3.65
N VAL A 166 17.55 -9.88 -4.60
CA VAL A 166 16.14 -9.62 -4.89
C VAL A 166 15.99 -9.43 -6.41
N HIS A 167 15.01 -10.08 -7.01
CA HIS A 167 14.82 -10.04 -8.46
C HIS A 167 14.34 -8.66 -8.94
N THR A 168 14.80 -8.17 -10.09
CA THR A 168 14.37 -6.87 -10.65
C THR A 168 12.85 -6.72 -10.74
N LYS A 169 12.13 -7.77 -11.18
CA LYS A 169 10.65 -7.77 -11.27
C LYS A 169 9.98 -7.50 -9.91
N PHE A 170 10.63 -7.87 -8.80
CA PHE A 170 10.12 -7.58 -7.47
C PHE A 170 10.18 -6.08 -7.18
N ILE A 171 11.32 -5.44 -7.45
CA ILE A 171 11.49 -4.00 -7.23
C ILE A 171 10.47 -3.24 -8.07
N GLU A 172 10.36 -3.59 -9.36
CA GLU A 172 9.38 -3.01 -10.29
C GLU A 172 7.94 -3.07 -9.77
N ARG A 173 7.48 -4.25 -9.33
CA ARG A 173 6.12 -4.46 -8.82
C ARG A 173 5.84 -3.71 -7.51
N ASN A 174 6.87 -3.48 -6.70
CA ASN A 174 6.75 -2.88 -5.38
C ASN A 174 7.26 -1.43 -5.32
N LYS A 175 7.49 -0.78 -6.49
CA LYS A 175 8.02 0.59 -6.59
C LYS A 175 7.26 1.59 -5.71
N GLY A 176 5.93 1.52 -5.66
CA GLY A 176 5.12 2.45 -4.87
C GLY A 176 5.45 2.39 -3.37
N LEU A 177 5.46 1.18 -2.80
CA LEU A 177 5.79 0.98 -1.40
C LEU A 177 7.26 1.29 -1.11
N ILE A 178 8.18 0.80 -1.94
CA ILE A 178 9.62 1.06 -1.79
C ILE A 178 9.89 2.56 -1.85
N LYS A 179 9.24 3.29 -2.76
CA LYS A 179 9.36 4.75 -2.89
C LYS A 179 8.99 5.46 -1.58
N GLU A 180 7.84 5.15 -1.01
CA GLU A 180 7.39 5.78 0.23
C GLU A 180 8.37 5.56 1.40
N LEU A 181 8.97 4.36 1.48
CA LEU A 181 9.95 4.05 2.52
C LEU A 181 11.27 4.77 2.27
N LEU A 182 11.79 4.73 1.04
CA LEU A 182 13.05 5.39 0.67
C LEU A 182 12.95 6.92 0.78
N ASP A 183 11.79 7.51 0.51
CA ASP A 183 11.52 8.94 0.70
C ASP A 183 11.78 9.38 2.15
N LEU A 184 11.68 8.47 3.12
CA LEU A 184 11.99 8.72 4.52
C LEU A 184 13.42 8.28 4.89
N ILE A 185 13.84 7.10 4.45
CA ILE A 185 15.13 6.49 4.83
C ILE A 185 16.33 7.27 4.29
N ILE A 186 16.25 7.76 3.05
CA ILE A 186 17.35 8.47 2.37
C ILE A 186 16.92 9.86 1.91
N SER A 187 16.06 10.52 2.70
CA SER A 187 15.43 11.81 2.37
C SER A 187 16.41 12.91 1.92
N GLU A 188 17.64 12.92 2.44
CA GLU A 188 18.70 13.88 2.07
C GLU A 188 19.34 13.62 0.69
N HIS A 189 19.08 12.46 0.09
CA HIS A 189 19.71 12.02 -1.14
C HIS A 189 18.75 11.84 -2.31
N ILE A 190 17.44 12.01 -2.09
CA ILE A 190 16.44 11.89 -3.15
C ILE A 190 16.43 13.14 -4.04
N ASN A 191 15.95 12.98 -5.27
CA ASN A 191 15.60 14.08 -6.16
C ASN A 191 14.09 14.36 -6.03
N PRO A 192 13.65 15.34 -5.20
CA PRO A 192 12.24 15.49 -4.83
C PRO A 192 11.35 15.91 -6.02
N ASN A 193 11.92 16.61 -6.99
CA ASN A 193 11.23 17.08 -8.20
C ASN A 193 11.03 15.98 -9.25
N GLU A 194 11.66 14.83 -9.09
CA GLU A 194 11.56 13.71 -10.02
C GLU A 194 10.41 12.77 -9.63
N THR A 195 9.53 12.49 -10.60
CA THR A 195 8.39 11.58 -10.45
C THR A 195 8.77 10.13 -10.75
N LYS A 196 9.72 9.92 -11.66
CA LYS A 196 10.22 8.59 -12.03
C LYS A 196 11.03 8.01 -10.88
N PHE A 197 10.71 6.77 -10.50
CA PHE A 197 11.37 6.06 -9.39
C PHE A 197 12.89 6.06 -9.55
N GLU A 198 13.37 5.75 -10.75
CA GLU A 198 14.78 5.65 -11.05
C GLU A 198 15.50 6.98 -10.81
N LYS A 199 15.00 8.05 -11.44
CA LYS A 199 15.59 9.38 -11.32
C LYS A 199 15.53 9.90 -9.89
N ARG A 200 14.41 9.65 -9.19
CA ARG A 200 14.20 10.07 -7.80
C ARG A 200 15.25 9.48 -6.85
N PHE A 201 15.63 8.21 -7.05
CA PHE A 201 16.58 7.49 -6.19
C PHE A 201 17.95 7.30 -6.83
N ASN A 202 18.35 8.19 -7.75
CA ASN A 202 19.68 8.22 -8.38
C ASN A 202 20.06 6.89 -9.06
N LEU A 203 19.09 6.20 -9.64
CA LEU A 203 19.29 5.05 -10.51
C LEU A 203 19.41 5.52 -11.95
N LYS A 204 20.08 4.70 -12.77
CA LYS A 204 20.02 4.87 -14.23
C LYS A 204 18.61 4.55 -14.70
N TYR A 205 18.09 5.46 -15.50
CA TYR A 205 16.80 5.30 -16.18
C TYR A 205 17.07 5.03 -17.65
N SER A 206 16.34 4.07 -18.23
CA SER A 206 16.34 3.88 -19.68
C SER A 206 15.51 5.00 -20.29
N GLU A 207 16.18 6.04 -20.78
CA GLU A 207 15.48 7.12 -21.45
C GLU A 207 14.81 6.64 -22.75
N PRO A 208 13.68 7.25 -23.15
CA PRO A 208 13.07 6.92 -24.43
C PRO A 208 14.03 7.21 -25.57
N LEU A 209 13.92 6.40 -26.63
CA LEU A 209 14.67 6.60 -27.86
C LEU A 209 13.82 7.39 -28.86
N VAL A 210 14.47 8.26 -29.62
CA VAL A 210 13.93 8.90 -30.81
C VAL A 210 14.42 8.10 -32.00
N ARG A 211 13.47 7.55 -32.77
CA ARG A 211 13.80 6.92 -34.05
C ARG A 211 13.77 7.98 -35.15
N ILE A 212 14.84 8.04 -35.92
CA ILE A 212 15.02 8.98 -37.03
C ILE A 212 15.38 8.21 -38.29
N ARG A 213 14.74 8.60 -39.40
CA ARG A 213 15.16 8.23 -40.75
C ARG A 213 15.74 9.45 -41.44
N ILE A 214 16.94 9.30 -42.00
CA ILE A 214 17.62 10.31 -42.79
C ILE A 214 17.34 10.00 -44.25
N LEU A 215 16.53 10.86 -44.88
CA LEU A 215 16.07 10.68 -46.26
C LEU A 215 17.13 11.14 -47.28
N ASP A 216 17.94 12.13 -46.90
CA ASP A 216 18.99 12.67 -47.76
C ASP A 216 20.29 11.84 -47.62
N GLU A 217 20.69 11.19 -48.72
CA GLU A 217 21.87 10.33 -48.76
C GLU A 217 23.18 11.09 -48.52
N GLU A 218 23.29 12.35 -48.95
CA GLU A 218 24.48 13.16 -48.68
C GLU A 218 24.60 13.50 -47.20
N ILE A 219 23.49 13.87 -46.56
CA ILE A 219 23.46 14.13 -45.11
C ILE A 219 23.83 12.86 -44.35
N SER A 220 23.25 11.72 -44.72
CA SER A 220 23.55 10.42 -44.13
C SER A 220 25.06 10.09 -44.22
N ARG A 221 25.67 10.21 -45.40
CA ARG A 221 27.09 9.92 -45.60
C ARG A 221 28.02 10.90 -44.87
N LYS A 222 27.72 12.21 -44.91
CA LYS A 222 28.58 13.26 -44.34
C LYS A 222 28.52 13.31 -42.81
N HIS A 223 27.34 13.12 -42.22
CA HIS A 223 27.11 13.38 -40.79
C HIS A 223 26.82 12.11 -39.98
N PHE A 224 26.37 11.03 -40.62
CA PHE A 224 25.93 9.80 -39.93
C PHE A 224 26.66 8.55 -40.42
N LEU A 225 27.83 8.69 -41.07
CA LEU A 225 28.66 7.58 -41.57
C LEU A 225 27.89 6.64 -42.52
N GLY A 226 26.88 7.15 -43.22
CA GLY A 226 26.03 6.37 -44.13
C GLY A 226 24.85 5.66 -43.45
N LEU A 227 24.65 5.82 -42.15
CA LEU A 227 23.47 5.29 -41.45
C LEU A 227 22.23 6.15 -41.76
N SER A 228 21.16 5.53 -42.25
CA SER A 228 19.92 6.22 -42.64
C SER A 228 18.72 5.91 -41.74
N ASP A 229 18.78 4.91 -40.86
CA ASP A 229 17.74 4.61 -39.86
C ASP A 229 18.41 4.35 -38.51
N LEU A 230 18.09 5.19 -37.54
CA LEU A 230 18.75 5.23 -36.23
C LEU A 230 17.71 5.35 -35.13
N SER A 231 17.98 4.73 -33.99
CA SER A 231 17.25 4.99 -32.74
C SER A 231 18.23 5.45 -31.69
N ILE A 232 18.13 6.70 -31.25
CA ILE A 232 19.07 7.31 -30.31
C ILE A 232 18.34 7.84 -29.07
N PRO A 233 18.98 7.85 -27.89
CA PRO A 233 18.40 8.41 -26.68
C PRO A 233 18.01 9.88 -26.85
N ILE A 234 16.88 10.31 -26.25
CA ILE A 234 16.40 11.71 -26.35
C ILE A 234 17.48 12.72 -25.97
N SER A 235 18.22 12.48 -24.89
CA SER A 235 19.29 13.37 -24.45
C SER A 235 20.36 13.56 -25.54
N GLN A 236 20.73 12.47 -26.22
CA GLN A 236 21.67 12.50 -27.33
C GLN A 236 21.08 13.20 -28.55
N PHE A 237 19.81 12.94 -28.87
CA PHE A 237 19.10 13.60 -29.98
C PHE A 237 19.07 15.12 -29.81
N ILE A 238 18.80 15.61 -28.58
CA ILE A 238 18.83 17.06 -28.27
C ILE A 238 20.24 17.63 -28.40
N SER A 239 21.28 16.85 -28.08
CA SER A 239 22.67 17.28 -28.24
C SER A 239 23.20 17.21 -29.67
N LEU A 240 22.45 16.61 -30.60
CA LEU A 240 22.84 16.63 -32.02
C LEU A 240 22.76 18.06 -32.53
N ASP A 241 23.91 18.62 -32.86
CA ASP A 241 23.99 19.87 -33.57
C ASP A 241 23.70 19.61 -35.05
N PHE A 242 22.43 19.78 -35.44
CA PHE A 242 21.97 19.59 -36.80
C PHE A 242 22.44 20.74 -37.70
N ILE A 243 23.72 20.73 -38.04
CA ILE A 243 24.29 21.66 -39.00
C ILE A 243 23.71 21.31 -40.39
N ASN A 244 23.06 22.28 -41.03
CA ASN A 244 22.51 22.21 -42.39
C ASN A 244 21.32 21.25 -42.62
N ILE A 245 20.40 21.10 -41.65
CA ILE A 245 19.10 20.45 -41.91
C ILE A 245 18.05 21.50 -42.31
N ASN A 246 17.54 21.41 -43.54
CA ASN A 246 16.55 22.35 -44.06
C ASN A 246 15.09 21.93 -43.81
N ARG A 247 14.83 20.63 -43.68
CA ARG A 247 13.47 20.08 -43.51
C ARG A 247 13.46 18.88 -42.57
N ILE A 248 12.49 18.87 -41.67
CA ILE A 248 12.21 17.75 -40.76
C ILE A 248 10.76 17.36 -40.95
N TYR A 249 10.51 16.07 -41.21
CA TYR A 249 9.18 15.50 -41.27
C TYR A 249 8.91 14.74 -39.97
N VAL A 250 7.80 15.06 -39.30
CA VAL A 250 7.32 14.34 -38.12
C VAL A 250 6.12 13.50 -38.55
N VAL A 251 6.20 12.20 -38.30
CA VAL A 251 5.17 11.23 -38.67
C VAL A 251 4.54 10.61 -37.42
N GLU A 252 3.29 10.19 -37.54
CA GLU A 252 2.48 9.75 -36.40
C GLU A 252 2.95 8.42 -35.77
N ASN A 253 3.38 7.47 -36.60
CA ASN A 253 3.68 6.11 -36.15
C ASN A 253 4.87 5.50 -36.91
N GLU A 254 5.36 4.37 -36.39
CA GLU A 254 6.54 3.68 -36.91
C GLU A 254 6.36 3.19 -38.35
N MET A 255 5.18 2.68 -38.72
CA MET A 255 4.93 2.22 -40.08
C MET A 255 4.98 3.36 -41.08
N ASN A 256 4.40 4.52 -40.75
CA ASN A 256 4.48 5.73 -41.57
C ASN A 256 5.93 6.20 -41.69
N LEU A 257 6.74 6.07 -40.64
CA LEU A 257 8.18 6.37 -40.72
C LEU A 257 8.89 5.42 -41.67
N LEU A 258 8.58 4.12 -41.65
CA LEU A 258 9.24 3.11 -42.50
C LEU A 258 8.83 3.18 -43.97
N THR A 259 7.58 3.57 -44.26
CA THR A 259 7.07 3.71 -45.63
C THR A 259 7.19 5.13 -46.18
N PHE A 260 7.72 6.08 -45.38
CA PHE A 260 7.90 7.45 -45.82
C PHE A 260 8.78 7.48 -47.08
N PRO A 261 8.38 8.21 -48.14
CA PRO A 261 9.16 8.32 -49.37
C PRO A 261 10.58 8.85 -49.09
N GLU A 262 11.55 8.37 -49.86
CA GLU A 262 12.91 8.93 -49.90
C GLU A 262 12.93 10.33 -50.53
#